data_AF-A0A7Y7HA07-F1
#
_entry.id   AF-A0A7Y7HA07-F1
#
_cell.length_a   1.000
_cell.length_b   1.000
_cell.length_c   1.000
_cell.angle_alpha   90.00
_cell.angle_beta   90.00
_cell.angle_gamma   90.00
#
_symmetry.space_group_name_H-M   'P 1'
#
loop_
_entity.id
_entity.type
_entity.pdbx_description
1 polymer ?
#
loop_
_entity_poly.entity_id
_entity_poly.type
_entity_poly.pdbx_seq_one_letter_code
_entity_poly.pdbx_strand_id
1 'polypeptide(L)' 'MKIFQQMLQLRERKRGSHLVTAEVMNTLPQIQELKTGICQVFIQHTSASLTINENADPTVILCRLKLYGRC' A
#
# COMPACT_ATOMS: atom_id res chain seq x y z
N MET A 1 5.61 17.42 -18.59
CA MET A 1 5.11 16.63 -17.43
C MET A 1 6.24 15.71 -16.98
N LYS A 2 6.65 15.78 -15.71
CA LYS A 2 7.60 14.80 -15.14
C LYS A 2 6.80 13.58 -14.70
N ILE A 3 7.12 12.41 -15.24
CA ILE A 3 6.51 11.13 -14.86
C ILE A 3 7.62 10.29 -14.25
N PHE A 4 7.39 9.80 -13.05
CA PHE A 4 8.29 8.89 -12.35
C PHE A 4 7.60 7.55 -12.19
N GLN A 5 8.28 6.47 -12.57
CA GLN A 5 7.78 5.10 -12.41
C GLN A 5 8.88 4.28 -11.77
N GLN A 6 8.53 3.62 -10.67
CA GLN A 6 9.46 2.75 -9.95
C GLN A 6 8.78 1.42 -9.61
N MET A 7 9.54 0.33 -9.72
CA MET A 7 9.08 -0.98 -9.29
C MET A 7 9.40 -1.17 -7.80
N LEU A 8 8.39 -1.58 -7.03
CA LEU A 8 8.52 -1.93 -5.62
C LEU A 8 8.42 -3.45 -5.48
N GLN A 9 9.45 -4.08 -4.91
CA GLN A 9 9.39 -5.48 -4.50
C GLN A 9 9.13 -5.56 -3.00
N LEU A 10 7.98 -6.13 -2.65
CA LEU A 10 7.60 -6.38 -1.27
C LEU A 10 8.09 -7.75 -0.83
N ARG A 11 8.56 -7.86 0.41
CA ARG A 11 8.89 -9.16 1.01
C ARG A 11 7.63 -9.97 1.22
N GLU A 12 7.74 -11.28 1.09
CA GLU A 12 6.65 -12.20 1.43
C GLU A 12 6.22 -11.99 2.89
N ARG A 13 4.92 -11.75 3.09
CA ARG A 13 4.31 -11.62 4.41
C ARG A 13 3.25 -12.69 4.58
N LYS A 14 3.02 -13.10 5.82
CA LYS A 14 1.91 -14.01 6.16
C LYS A 14 0.57 -13.38 5.74
N ARG A 15 -0.45 -14.20 5.46
CA ARG A 15 -1.78 -13.74 5.06
C ARG A 15 -2.36 -12.78 6.12
N GLY A 16 -2.58 -11.52 5.73
CA GLY A 16 -2.99 -10.44 6.61
C GLY A 16 -3.00 -9.10 5.88
N SER A 17 -3.42 -8.05 6.57
CA SER A 17 -3.25 -6.67 6.11
C SER A 17 -1.94 -6.11 6.68
N HIS A 18 -1.09 -5.55 5.80
CA HIS A 18 0.22 -5.01 6.16
C HIS A 18 0.30 -3.54 5.74
N LEU A 19 0.91 -2.73 6.59
CA LEU A 19 1.18 -1.32 6.27
C LEU A 19 2.42 -1.24 5.38
N VAL A 20 2.22 -0.78 4.15
CA VAL A 20 3.27 -0.64 3.12
C VAL A 20 3.61 0.81 2.80
N THR A 21 3.05 1.77 3.54
CA THR A 21 3.20 3.21 3.29
C THR A 21 4.67 3.65 3.28
N ALA A 22 5.46 3.20 4.26
CA ALA A 22 6.88 3.55 4.34
C ALA A 22 7.68 2.98 3.16
N GLU A 23 7.39 1.75 2.75
CA GLU A 23 8.06 1.08 1.63
C GLU A 23 7.77 1.81 0.30
N VAL A 24 6.53 2.27 0.10
CA VAL A 24 6.15 3.09 -1.07
C VAL A 24 6.86 4.46 -1.04
N MET A 25 6.86 5.15 0.10
CA MET A 25 7.48 6.49 0.23
C MET A 25 9.00 6.44 0.02
N ASN A 26 9.68 5.41 0.53
CA ASN A 26 11.12 5.24 0.35
C ASN A 26 11.51 4.93 -1.10
N THR A 27 10.60 4.33 -1.86
CA THR A 27 10.84 3.93 -3.25
C THR A 27 10.68 5.09 -4.23
N LEU A 28 9.91 6.11 -3.85
CA LEU A 28 9.65 7.30 -4.68
C LEU A 28 9.98 8.60 -3.92
N PRO A 29 11.26 8.86 -3.58
CA PRO A 29 11.66 10.08 -2.89
C PRO A 29 11.33 11.36 -3.68
N GLN A 30 11.22 11.25 -5.01
CA GLN A 30 10.88 12.36 -5.92
C GLN A 30 9.47 12.93 -5.67
N ILE A 31 8.59 12.20 -4.96
CA ILE A 31 7.28 12.70 -4.55
C ILE A 31 7.42 13.99 -3.72
N GLN A 32 8.51 14.15 -2.96
CA GLN A 32 8.73 15.35 -2.14
C GLN A 32 8.95 16.62 -2.98
N GLU A 33 9.40 16.49 -4.23
CA GLU A 33 9.61 17.62 -5.14
C GLU A 33 8.30 18.05 -5.84
N LEU A 34 7.28 17.20 -5.82
CA LEU A 34 6.01 17.43 -6.49
C LEU A 34 4.99 18.05 -5.52
N LYS A 35 4.55 19.28 -5.79
CA LYS A 35 3.49 19.94 -5.00
C LYS A 35 2.09 19.37 -5.28
N THR A 36 1.83 18.99 -6.52
CA THR A 36 0.52 18.50 -6.98
C THR A 36 0.72 17.52 -8.13
N GLY A 37 -0.06 16.44 -8.14
CA GLY A 37 0.01 15.43 -9.19
C GLY A 37 -0.92 14.26 -8.93
N ILE A 38 -0.73 13.18 -9.68
CA ILE A 38 -1.45 11.93 -9.51
C ILE A 38 -0.43 10.86 -9.10
N CYS A 39 -0.73 10.12 -8.03
CA CYS A 39 0.03 8.97 -7.62
C CYS A 39 -0.80 7.71 -7.92
N GLN A 40 -0.26 6.83 -8.77
CA GLN A 40 -0.86 5.53 -9.06
C GLN A 40 0.00 4.44 -8.44
N VAL A 41 -0.59 3.69 -7.51
CA VAL A 41 0.04 2.50 -6.92
C VAL A 41 -0.67 1.27 -7.47
N PHE A 42 0.07 0.44 -8.19
CA PHE A 42 -0.48 -0.75 -8.86
C PHE A 42 0.21 -2.01 -8.35
N ILE A 43 -0.60 -2.99 -7.93
CA ILE A 43 -0.12 -4.32 -7.52
C ILE A 43 -0.21 -5.27 -8.71
N GLN A 44 0.94 -5.82 -9.12
CA GLN A 44 1.04 -6.81 -10.20
C GLN A 44 0.89 -8.25 -9.69
N HIS A 45 -0.08 -8.48 -8.80
CA HIS A 45 -0.37 -9.79 -8.23
C HIS A 45 -1.87 -10.03 -8.19
N THR A 46 -2.29 -11.27 -8.42
CA THR A 46 -3.70 -11.68 -8.39
C THR A 46 -4.17 -12.14 -7.00
N SER A 47 -3.23 -12.44 -6.10
CA SER A 47 -3.51 -12.98 -4.76
C SER A 47 -3.53 -11.92 -3.65
N ALA A 48 -3.27 -10.66 -3.98
CA ALA A 48 -3.21 -9.54 -3.05
C ALA A 48 -4.01 -8.34 -3.57
N SER A 49 -4.49 -7.50 -2.66
CA SER A 49 -5.18 -6.25 -3.00
C SER A 49 -4.56 -5.10 -2.22
N LEU A 50 -4.55 -3.92 -2.85
CA LEU A 50 -4.17 -2.68 -2.18
C LEU A 50 -5.41 -2.00 -1.67
N THR A 51 -5.31 -1.40 -0.50
CA THR A 51 -6.37 -0.57 0.05
C THR A 51 -5.80 0.55 0.88
N ILE A 52 -6.43 1.71 0.76
CA ILE A 52 -6.16 2.87 1.58
C ILE A 52 -7.18 2.85 2.72
N ASN A 53 -6.69 2.97 3.95
CA ASN A 53 -7.54 2.99 5.14
C ASN A 53 -6.89 3.90 6.20
N GLU A 54 -7.68 4.28 7.19
CA GLU A 54 -7.24 5.06 8.33
C GLU A 54 -6.31 4.22 9.22
N ASN A 55 -5.11 4.74 9.48
CA ASN A 55 -4.13 4.10 10.35
C ASN A 55 -4.26 4.61 11.81
N ALA A 56 -5.49 4.74 12.32
CA ALA A 56 -5.75 5.27 13.66
C ALA A 56 -5.96 4.16 14.70
N ASP A 57 -6.44 2.98 14.30
CA ASP A 57 -6.82 1.92 15.25
C ASP A 57 -6.39 0.52 14.74
N PRO A 58 -5.67 -0.29 15.55
CA PRO A 58 -5.27 -1.65 15.18
C PRO A 58 -6.45 -2.60 14.95
N THR A 59 -7.64 -2.30 15.49
CA THR A 59 -8.89 -3.00 15.24
C THR A 59 -9.36 -2.84 13.79
N VAL A 60 -9.00 -1.77 13.08
CA VAL A 60 -9.32 -1.61 11.64
C VAL A 60 -8.59 -2.66 10.80
N ILE A 61 -7.34 -2.97 11.17
CA ILE A 61 -6.52 -4.02 10.53
C ILE A 61 -7.12 -5.40 10.83
N LEU A 62 -7.58 -5.63 12.06
CA LEU A 62 -8.13 -6.91 12.52
C LEU A 62 -9.55 -7.19 12.01
N CYS A 63 -10.44 -6.19 12.03
CA CYS A 63 -11.84 -6.32 11.62
C CYS A 63 -11.95 -6.68 10.14
N ARG A 64 -11.01 -6.19 9.32
CA ARG A 64 -10.98 -6.50 7.90
C ARG A 64 -10.61 -7.95 7.60
N LEU A 65 -9.79 -8.59 8.44
CA LEU A 65 -9.55 -10.03 8.32
C LEU A 65 -10.84 -10.84 8.54
N LYS A 66 -11.77 -10.35 9.38
CA LYS A 66 -13.08 -10.98 9.59
C LYS A 66 -14.03 -10.78 8.40
N LEU A 67 -14.04 -9.59 7.79
CA LEU A 67 -14.90 -9.28 6.62
C LEU A 67 -14.59 -10.11 5.37
N TYR A 68 -13.34 -10.54 5.17
CA TYR A 68 -12.97 -11.46 4.07
C TYR A 68 -13.18 -12.94 4.42
N GLY A 69 -14.13 -13.25 5.32
CA GLY A 69 -14.58 -14.62 5.59
C GLY A 69 -13.77 -15.39 6.62
N ARG A 70 -13.13 -14.72 7.59
CA ARG A 70 -12.63 -15.41 8.80
C ARG A 70 -13.67 -15.33 9.92
N CYS A 71 -14.50 -16.37 9.99
CA CYS A 71 -14.76 -17.02 11.28
C CYS A 71 -13.60 -17.98 11.58
#